data_AF-A0A7Y3IE07-F1
#
_entry.id   AF-A0A7Y3IE07-F1
#
_cell.length_a   1.000
_cell.length_b   1.000
_cell.length_c   1.000
_cell.angle_alpha   90.00
_cell.angle_beta   90.00
_cell.angle_gamma   90.00
#
_symmetry.space_group_name_H-M   'P 1'
#
loop_
_entity.id
_entity.type
_entity.pdbx_description
1 polymer ?
#
loop_
_entity_poly.entity_id
_entity_poly.type
_entity_poly.pdbx_seq_one_letter_code
_entity_poly.pdbx_strand_id
1 'polypeptide(L)'
;MYDAGEWGKVTGVGLLTLTLAWPGSLSGQDSVQVADTTPPPPAFLDVVGAGDAAEVIALLQEGADPNQPDASGDVALGRHLQGFGDPVGMAHVLLDAGADPNRANASGTTPLMFASQWAPPDVVQLLLDRGADPNLGDGVGDVPLGAYIASHYDPVTIARLLLVAGADPTRPNASGVTPRMYAQHWGSPELVRLLGGG
;
A
#
# COMPACT_ATOMS: atom_id res chain seq x y z
N MET A 1 -42.56 49.81 -29.51
CA MET A 1 -41.71 49.52 -30.68
C MET A 1 -40.29 49.76 -30.27
N TYR A 2 -39.54 48.69 -29.97
CA TYR A 2 -38.08 48.71 -29.96
C TYR A 2 -37.64 47.44 -30.66
N ASP A 3 -36.84 47.67 -31.70
CA ASP A 3 -36.29 46.71 -32.65
C ASP A 3 -34.98 46.10 -32.10
N ALA A 4 -34.62 44.99 -32.72
CA ALA A 4 -33.59 44.03 -32.38
C ALA A 4 -32.15 44.55 -32.49
N GLY A 5 -31.22 43.76 -31.94
CA GLY A 5 -29.80 43.87 -32.26
C GLY A 5 -28.92 42.92 -31.45
N GLU A 6 -28.70 41.73 -31.99
CA GLU A 6 -27.71 40.74 -31.53
C GLU A 6 -26.28 41.28 -31.46
N TRP A 7 -25.53 40.90 -30.43
CA TRP A 7 -24.09 40.57 -30.46
C TRP A 7 -23.89 39.49 -29.38
N GLY A 8 -23.37 38.29 -29.63
CA GLY A 8 -22.11 37.98 -30.28
C GLY A 8 -21.14 37.51 -29.20
N LYS A 9 -20.91 36.19 -29.09
CA LYS A 9 -19.98 35.56 -28.14
C LYS A 9 -18.56 36.11 -28.34
N VAL A 10 -17.90 36.53 -27.26
CA VAL A 10 -16.45 36.74 -27.24
C VAL A 10 -15.84 35.87 -26.15
N THR A 11 -15.17 34.82 -26.62
CA THR A 11 -14.20 34.00 -25.91
C THR A 11 -12.92 34.78 -25.67
N GLY A 12 -12.32 34.61 -24.50
CA GLY A 12 -10.93 35.00 -24.23
C GLY A 12 -10.81 36.17 -23.26
N VAL A 13 -10.68 35.85 -21.96
CA VAL A 13 -10.15 36.80 -20.98
C VAL A 13 -8.66 36.53 -20.85
N GLY A 14 -7.90 37.23 -21.68
CA GLY A 14 -6.49 37.52 -21.44
C GLY A 14 -6.34 39.04 -21.33
N LEU A 15 -5.40 39.46 -20.47
CA LEU A 15 -4.90 40.82 -20.23
C LEU A 15 -5.56 41.58 -19.06
N LEU A 16 -4.91 41.45 -17.89
CA LEU A 16 -4.93 42.46 -16.84
C LEU A 16 -4.16 43.70 -17.33
N THR A 17 -4.84 44.83 -17.54
CA THR A 17 -4.20 46.13 -17.65
C THR A 17 -3.95 46.69 -16.26
N LEU A 18 -2.67 46.75 -15.88
CA LEU A 18 -2.18 47.33 -14.63
C LEU A 18 -2.28 48.87 -14.71
N THR A 19 -3.27 49.46 -14.04
CA THR A 19 -3.31 50.92 -13.85
C THR A 19 -2.48 51.27 -12.62
N LEU A 20 -1.37 51.96 -12.84
CA LEU A 20 -0.52 52.52 -11.78
C LEU A 20 -1.21 53.74 -11.14
N ALA A 21 -1.43 53.69 -9.83
CA ALA A 21 -1.66 54.86 -8.99
C ALA A 21 -0.88 54.70 -7.67
N TRP A 22 -0.12 55.74 -7.30
CA TRP A 22 0.80 55.82 -6.15
C TRP A 22 0.56 57.18 -5.45
N PRO A 23 0.79 57.41 -4.13
CA PRO A 23 0.75 56.56 -2.94
C PRO A 23 -0.23 57.10 -1.87
N GLY A 24 -0.70 56.21 -0.97
CA GLY A 24 -1.31 56.60 0.29
C GLY A 24 -0.84 55.64 1.37
N SER A 25 0.04 56.11 2.25
CA SER A 25 0.57 55.37 3.39
C SER A 25 -0.56 54.89 4.29
N LEU A 26 -0.86 53.60 4.25
CA LEU A 26 -1.54 52.89 5.32
C LEU A 26 -0.71 51.66 5.68
N SER A 27 0.15 51.89 6.67
CA SER A 27 0.83 50.86 7.44
C SER A 27 -0.23 50.00 8.11
N GLY A 28 -0.35 48.75 7.67
CA GLY A 28 -1.34 47.81 8.20
C GLY A 28 -1.72 46.77 7.16
N GLN A 29 -0.75 45.97 6.71
CA GLN A 29 -1.05 44.75 5.99
C GLN A 29 -1.56 43.71 6.99
N ASP A 30 -2.82 43.82 7.39
CA ASP A 30 -3.62 42.64 7.73
C ASP A 30 -4.28 42.17 6.43
N SER A 31 -3.45 41.64 5.53
CA SER A 31 -3.95 40.68 4.56
C SER A 31 -4.43 39.49 5.38
N VAL A 32 -5.73 39.43 5.64
CA VAL A 32 -6.39 38.19 6.05
C VAL A 32 -6.08 37.20 4.94
N GLN A 33 -5.04 36.40 5.14
CA GLN A 33 -4.81 35.20 4.37
C GLN A 33 -6.10 34.40 4.57
N VAL A 34 -6.96 34.36 3.55
CA VAL A 34 -7.99 33.34 3.50
C VAL A 34 -7.18 32.07 3.39
N ALA A 35 -6.92 31.44 4.54
CA ALA A 35 -6.19 30.19 4.59
C ALA A 35 -6.87 29.30 3.56
N ASP A 36 -6.08 28.75 2.64
CA ASP A 36 -6.57 27.75 1.73
C ASP A 36 -7.14 26.63 2.60
N THR A 37 -8.48 26.62 2.73
CA THR A 37 -9.20 25.66 3.57
C THR A 37 -9.33 24.33 2.85
N THR A 38 -8.73 24.19 1.66
CA THR A 38 -8.63 22.91 0.99
C THR A 38 -7.81 22.01 1.90
N PRO A 39 -8.41 20.93 2.46
CA PRO A 39 -7.66 20.02 3.28
C PRO A 39 -6.49 19.47 2.46
N PRO A 40 -5.32 19.22 3.07
CA PRO A 40 -4.23 18.58 2.35
C PRO A 40 -4.75 17.28 1.73
N PRO A 41 -4.28 16.92 0.51
CA PRO A 41 -4.68 15.66 -0.10
C PRO A 41 -4.45 14.51 0.89
N PRO A 42 -5.38 13.53 0.97
CA PRO A 42 -5.25 12.43 1.91
C PRO A 42 -3.90 11.73 1.70
N ALA A 43 -3.26 11.31 2.80
CA ALA A 43 -1.99 10.63 2.69
C ALA A 43 -2.19 9.37 1.83
N PHE A 44 -1.26 9.11 0.90
CA PHE A 44 -1.37 7.99 -0.05
C PHE A 44 -1.73 6.66 0.65
N LEU A 45 -1.13 6.41 1.82
CA LEU A 45 -1.38 5.19 2.60
C LEU A 45 -2.75 5.13 3.29
N ASP A 46 -3.37 6.28 3.57
CA ASP A 46 -4.75 6.33 4.08
C ASP A 46 -5.73 5.92 2.97
N VAL A 47 -5.52 6.39 1.75
CA VAL A 47 -6.30 6.00 0.57
C VAL A 47 -6.13 4.51 0.26
N VAL A 48 -4.88 4.03 0.28
CA VAL A 48 -4.57 2.60 0.12
C VAL A 48 -5.28 1.76 1.19
N GLY A 49 -5.26 2.19 2.45
CA GLY A 49 -5.95 1.49 3.55
C GLY A 49 -7.48 1.52 3.44
N ALA A 50 -8.05 2.57 2.84
CA ALA A 50 -9.48 2.68 2.58
C ALA A 50 -9.94 1.73 1.45
N GLY A 51 -9.04 1.32 0.56
CA GLY A 51 -9.33 0.35 -0.50
C GLY A 51 -9.89 0.97 -1.79
N ASP A 52 -9.84 2.30 -1.95
CA ASP A 52 -10.30 2.96 -3.17
C ASP A 52 -9.23 2.86 -4.26
N ALA A 53 -9.31 1.82 -5.08
CA ALA A 53 -8.37 1.60 -6.17
C ALA A 53 -8.34 2.75 -7.19
N ALA A 54 -9.45 3.44 -7.41
CA ALA A 54 -9.51 4.54 -8.38
C ALA A 54 -8.71 5.75 -7.89
N GLU A 55 -8.85 6.08 -6.61
CA GLU A 55 -8.08 7.17 -5.99
C GLU A 55 -6.60 6.81 -5.86
N VAL A 56 -6.27 5.55 -5.50
CA VAL A 56 -4.87 5.07 -5.52
C VAL A 56 -4.24 5.23 -6.91
N ILE A 57 -4.94 4.82 -7.98
CA ILE A 57 -4.46 4.97 -9.36
C ILE A 57 -4.23 6.45 -9.71
N ALA A 58 -5.15 7.34 -9.33
CA ALA A 58 -5.01 8.76 -9.58
C ALA A 58 -3.75 9.34 -8.90
N LEU A 59 -3.54 9.03 -7.62
CA LEU A 59 -2.36 9.48 -6.88
C LEU A 59 -1.05 8.94 -7.46
N LEU A 60 -1.03 7.68 -7.91
CA LEU A 60 0.13 7.10 -8.61
C LEU A 60 0.43 7.82 -9.94
N GLN A 61 -0.61 8.20 -10.69
CA GLN A 61 -0.47 8.99 -11.93
C GLN A 61 0.01 10.42 -11.67
N GLU A 62 -0.31 10.98 -10.51
CA GLU A 62 0.19 12.29 -10.04
C GLU A 62 1.62 12.21 -9.49
N GLY A 63 2.20 11.01 -9.38
CA GLY A 63 3.59 10.79 -8.99
C GLY A 63 3.80 10.36 -7.55
N ALA A 64 2.76 9.87 -6.86
CA ALA A 64 2.96 9.20 -5.57
C ALA A 64 3.90 8.00 -5.73
N ASP A 65 4.89 7.89 -4.85
CA ASP A 65 5.82 6.75 -4.84
C ASP A 65 5.20 5.59 -4.05
N PRO A 66 4.89 4.44 -4.67
CA PRO A 66 4.29 3.30 -3.98
C PRO A 66 5.20 2.67 -2.91
N ASN A 67 6.49 3.02 -2.88
CA ASN A 67 7.49 2.52 -1.94
C ASN A 67 7.79 3.50 -0.80
N GLN A 68 7.21 4.70 -0.85
CA GLN A 68 7.42 5.72 0.17
C GLN A 68 6.75 5.28 1.48
N PRO A 69 7.52 5.13 2.57
CA PRO A 69 6.93 4.82 3.86
C PRO A 69 6.24 6.05 4.47
N ASP A 70 5.18 5.84 5.26
CA ASP A 70 4.63 6.90 6.11
C ASP A 70 5.51 7.17 7.35
N ALA A 71 5.02 8.04 8.24
CA ALA A 71 5.69 8.38 9.49
C ALA A 71 5.82 7.20 10.47
N SER A 72 4.98 6.16 10.34
CA SER A 72 5.08 4.92 11.12
C SER A 72 6.03 3.89 10.49
N GLY A 73 6.41 4.12 9.23
CA GLY A 73 7.26 3.25 8.46
C GLY A 73 6.50 2.20 7.64
N ASP A 74 5.17 2.27 7.58
CA ASP A 74 4.35 1.38 6.76
C ASP A 74 4.42 1.76 5.28
N VAL A 75 4.23 0.77 4.40
CA VAL A 75 4.31 0.91 2.94
C VAL A 75 3.08 0.33 2.27
N ALA A 76 2.76 0.77 1.05
CA ALA A 76 1.46 0.52 0.42
C ALA A 76 1.13 -0.97 0.26
N LEU A 77 2.11 -1.76 -0.18
CA LEU A 77 1.93 -3.20 -0.32
C LEU A 77 1.67 -3.92 1.00
N GLY A 78 2.22 -3.45 2.13
CA GLY A 78 1.87 -4.00 3.45
C GLY A 78 0.55 -3.44 3.99
N ARG A 79 0.28 -2.16 3.72
CA ARG A 79 -0.88 -1.44 4.25
C ARG A 79 -2.20 -1.92 3.67
N HIS A 80 -2.28 -2.16 2.36
CA HIS A 80 -3.54 -2.58 1.73
C HIS A 80 -4.05 -3.94 2.23
N LEU A 81 -3.14 -4.82 2.65
CA LEU A 81 -3.47 -6.15 3.19
C LEU A 81 -4.15 -6.09 4.57
N GLN A 82 -4.06 -4.93 5.23
CA GLN A 82 -4.71 -4.64 6.52
C GLN A 82 -5.90 -3.67 6.34
N GLY A 83 -6.15 -3.23 5.11
CA GLY A 83 -7.17 -2.27 4.76
C GLY A 83 -8.51 -2.92 4.44
N PHE A 84 -9.41 -2.11 3.90
CA PHE A 84 -10.68 -2.56 3.34
C PHE A 84 -10.56 -2.74 1.82
N GLY A 85 -11.51 -3.43 1.21
CA GLY A 85 -11.61 -3.54 -0.25
C GLY A 85 -11.13 -4.87 -0.84
N ASP A 86 -10.75 -4.84 -2.11
CA ASP A 86 -10.24 -6.00 -2.86
C ASP A 86 -8.70 -6.08 -2.75
N PRO A 87 -8.16 -6.99 -1.93
CA PRO A 87 -6.72 -7.10 -1.77
C PRO A 87 -6.01 -7.57 -3.05
N VAL A 88 -6.67 -8.37 -3.91
CA VAL A 88 -6.06 -8.88 -5.15
C VAL A 88 -5.94 -7.76 -6.17
N GLY A 89 -7.02 -7.03 -6.41
CA GLY A 89 -7.03 -5.89 -7.32
C GLY A 89 -6.05 -4.79 -6.89
N MET A 90 -6.01 -4.46 -5.59
CA MET A 90 -5.09 -3.45 -5.07
C MET A 90 -3.61 -3.89 -5.17
N ALA A 91 -3.32 -5.17 -4.91
CA ALA A 91 -1.97 -5.70 -5.10
C ALA A 91 -1.51 -5.56 -6.56
N HIS A 92 -2.38 -5.86 -7.53
CA HIS A 92 -2.08 -5.62 -8.95
C HIS A 92 -1.76 -4.16 -9.25
N VAL A 93 -2.63 -3.23 -8.80
CA VAL A 93 -2.43 -1.79 -9.01
C VAL A 93 -1.07 -1.33 -8.48
N LEU A 94 -0.73 -1.70 -7.25
CA LEU A 94 0.51 -1.27 -6.60
C LEU A 94 1.74 -1.91 -7.27
N LEU A 95 1.71 -3.22 -7.55
CA LEU A 95 2.84 -3.91 -8.17
C LEU A 95 3.07 -3.47 -9.62
N ASP A 96 2.00 -3.23 -10.38
CA ASP A 96 2.10 -2.71 -11.75
C ASP A 96 2.61 -1.26 -11.79
N ALA A 97 2.39 -0.50 -10.71
CA ALA A 97 2.95 0.83 -10.52
C ALA A 97 4.39 0.83 -9.98
N GLY A 98 5.02 -0.33 -9.81
CA GLY A 98 6.43 -0.44 -9.41
C GLY A 98 6.66 -0.51 -7.90
N ALA A 99 5.64 -0.88 -7.11
CA ALA A 99 5.86 -1.25 -5.73
C ALA A 99 6.80 -2.46 -5.63
N ASP A 100 7.83 -2.36 -4.79
CA ASP A 100 8.79 -3.42 -4.54
C ASP A 100 8.16 -4.48 -3.63
N PRO A 101 7.98 -5.73 -4.11
CA PRO A 101 7.36 -6.80 -3.33
C PRO A 101 8.15 -7.20 -2.08
N ASN A 102 9.42 -6.77 -1.96
CA ASN A 102 10.29 -7.02 -0.82
C ASN A 102 10.45 -5.79 0.10
N ARG A 103 9.78 -4.66 -0.19
CA ARG A 103 9.87 -3.46 0.63
C ARG A 103 9.22 -3.69 1.98
N ALA A 104 10.06 -3.91 2.99
CA ALA A 104 9.61 -4.07 4.37
C ALA A 104 9.23 -2.74 5.02
N ASN A 105 8.29 -2.80 5.98
CA ASN A 105 8.01 -1.68 6.86
C ASN A 105 9.12 -1.47 7.92
N ALA A 106 8.98 -0.48 8.80
CA ALA A 106 9.98 -0.20 9.84
C ALA A 106 10.26 -1.37 10.80
N SER A 107 9.31 -2.31 10.97
CA SER A 107 9.49 -3.51 11.78
C SER A 107 10.19 -4.65 11.03
N GLY A 108 10.54 -4.44 9.76
CA GLY A 108 11.10 -5.48 8.89
C GLY A 108 10.04 -6.42 8.30
N THR A 109 8.75 -6.19 8.57
CA THR A 109 7.68 -7.05 8.06
C THR A 109 7.49 -6.80 6.56
N THR A 110 7.62 -7.86 5.76
CA THR A 110 7.47 -7.78 4.29
C THR A 110 6.00 -7.91 3.86
N PRO A 111 5.64 -7.44 2.64
CA PRO A 111 4.31 -7.66 2.07
C PRO A 111 3.90 -9.13 2.07
N LEU A 112 4.85 -10.05 1.77
CA LEU A 112 4.58 -11.48 1.76
C LEU A 112 4.26 -12.04 3.16
N MET A 113 4.86 -11.49 4.23
CA MET A 113 4.51 -11.85 5.61
C MET A 113 3.10 -11.39 5.99
N PHE A 114 2.71 -10.17 5.58
CA PHE A 114 1.33 -9.71 5.76
C PHE A 114 0.35 -10.57 4.96
N ALA A 115 0.65 -10.86 3.69
CA ALA A 115 -0.23 -11.63 2.82
C ALA A 115 -0.44 -13.07 3.34
N SER A 116 0.63 -13.68 3.87
CA SER A 116 0.56 -15.01 4.48
C SER A 116 -0.38 -15.09 5.68
N GLN A 117 -0.65 -13.97 6.35
CA GLN A 117 -1.54 -13.89 7.51
C GLN A 117 -2.95 -13.39 7.15
N TRP A 118 -3.03 -12.36 6.30
CA TRP A 118 -4.24 -11.54 6.16
C TRP A 118 -4.86 -11.57 4.76
N ALA A 119 -4.26 -12.28 3.80
CA ALA A 119 -4.73 -12.26 2.42
C ALA A 119 -5.04 -13.65 1.84
N PRO A 120 -5.93 -13.69 0.81
CA PRO A 120 -6.17 -14.91 0.06
C PRO A 120 -4.87 -15.47 -0.56
N PRO A 121 -4.81 -16.80 -0.80
CA PRO A 121 -3.66 -17.43 -1.46
C PRO A 121 -3.28 -16.80 -2.81
N ASP A 122 -4.24 -16.22 -3.53
CA ASP A 122 -4.02 -15.55 -4.81
C ASP A 122 -3.08 -14.35 -4.68
N VAL A 123 -3.17 -13.59 -3.57
CA VAL A 123 -2.25 -12.47 -3.29
C VAL A 123 -0.85 -12.98 -2.96
N VAL A 124 -0.76 -14.07 -2.20
CA VAL A 124 0.52 -14.73 -1.90
C VAL A 124 1.19 -15.19 -3.19
N GLN A 125 0.46 -15.87 -4.07
CA GLN A 125 0.95 -16.29 -5.37
C GLN A 125 1.40 -15.09 -6.21
N LEU A 126 0.58 -14.03 -6.27
CA LEU A 126 0.92 -12.83 -7.02
C LEU A 126 2.23 -12.20 -6.53
N LEU A 127 2.42 -12.04 -5.22
CA LEU A 127 3.65 -11.49 -4.66
C LEU A 127 4.87 -12.35 -5.01
N LEU A 128 4.74 -13.68 -4.90
CA LEU A 128 5.79 -14.62 -5.30
C LEU A 128 6.12 -14.52 -6.80
N ASP A 129 5.11 -14.42 -7.66
CA ASP A 129 5.27 -14.25 -9.11
C ASP A 129 5.94 -12.93 -9.47
N ARG A 130 5.78 -11.89 -8.63
CA ARG A 130 6.47 -10.60 -8.77
C ARG A 130 7.86 -10.57 -8.12
N GLY A 131 8.33 -11.69 -7.55
CA GLY A 131 9.69 -11.82 -7.02
C GLY A 131 9.82 -11.49 -5.53
N ALA A 132 8.74 -11.62 -4.75
CA ALA A 132 8.86 -11.63 -3.30
C ALA A 132 9.73 -12.80 -2.83
N ASP A 133 10.74 -12.52 -2.01
CA ASP A 133 11.61 -13.52 -1.41
C ASP A 133 10.93 -14.16 -0.20
N PRO A 134 10.61 -15.47 -0.24
CA PRO A 134 9.91 -16.16 0.84
C PRO A 134 10.76 -16.38 2.11
N ASN A 135 12.03 -15.98 2.09
CA ASN A 135 12.97 -16.14 3.20
C ASN A 135 13.36 -14.82 3.86
N LEU A 136 12.79 -13.67 3.45
CA LEU A 136 12.98 -12.43 4.18
C LEU A 136 12.24 -12.50 5.51
N GLY A 137 12.98 -12.28 6.59
CA GLY A 137 12.43 -12.26 7.94
C GLY A 137 12.29 -10.84 8.48
N ASP A 138 11.38 -10.68 9.43
CA ASP A 138 11.18 -9.41 10.14
C ASP A 138 12.23 -9.17 11.24
N GLY A 139 12.03 -8.11 12.03
CA GLY A 139 12.91 -7.74 13.14
C GLY A 139 13.04 -8.79 14.25
N VAL A 140 12.15 -9.79 14.33
CA VAL A 140 12.25 -10.94 15.26
C VAL A 140 12.71 -12.22 14.55
N GLY A 141 13.03 -12.12 13.26
CA GLY A 141 13.49 -13.23 12.45
C GLY A 141 12.39 -14.21 12.05
N ASP A 142 11.12 -13.86 12.25
CA ASP A 142 10.01 -14.66 11.70
C ASP A 142 9.98 -14.47 10.19
N VAL A 143 9.72 -15.55 9.47
CA VAL A 143 9.63 -15.58 8.00
C VAL A 143 8.17 -15.82 7.57
N PRO A 144 7.78 -15.59 6.30
CA PRO A 144 6.44 -15.89 5.80
C PRO A 144 5.93 -17.30 6.18
N LEU A 145 6.81 -18.31 6.13
CA LEU A 145 6.49 -19.69 6.52
C LEU A 145 6.40 -19.91 8.05
N GLY A 146 6.77 -18.94 8.88
CA GLY A 146 6.40 -18.92 10.30
C GLY A 146 5.05 -18.25 10.54
N ALA A 147 4.77 -17.19 9.76
CA ALA A 147 3.56 -16.38 9.91
C ALA A 147 2.28 -17.03 9.34
N TYR A 148 2.39 -17.98 8.40
CA TYR A 148 1.21 -18.56 7.71
C TYR A 148 0.21 -19.27 8.63
N ILE A 149 0.61 -19.70 9.82
CA ILE A 149 -0.28 -20.43 10.74
C ILE A 149 -1.30 -19.52 11.41
N ALA A 150 -1.01 -18.22 11.47
CA ALA A 150 -1.98 -17.21 11.86
C ALA A 150 -2.90 -16.81 10.68
N SER A 151 -2.82 -17.50 9.54
CA SER A 151 -3.64 -17.17 8.39
C SER A 151 -5.13 -17.33 8.70
N HIS A 152 -5.90 -16.29 8.35
CA HIS A 152 -7.35 -16.36 8.33
C HIS A 152 -7.90 -17.14 7.11
N TYR A 153 -7.02 -17.54 6.19
CA TYR A 153 -7.33 -18.29 4.97
C TYR A 153 -6.84 -19.73 5.09
N ASP A 154 -6.67 -20.44 3.97
CA ASP A 154 -6.17 -21.81 3.95
C ASP A 154 -4.64 -21.85 4.20
N PRO A 155 -4.19 -22.23 5.40
CA PRO A 155 -2.78 -22.19 5.74
C PRO A 155 -2.01 -23.31 5.01
N VAL A 156 -2.67 -24.41 4.61
CA VAL A 156 -2.04 -25.51 3.86
C VAL A 156 -1.67 -25.06 2.46
N THR A 157 -2.58 -24.35 1.78
CA THR A 157 -2.31 -23.81 0.45
C THR A 157 -1.19 -22.76 0.52
N ILE A 158 -1.24 -21.82 1.47
CA ILE A 158 -0.19 -20.80 1.63
C ILE A 158 1.17 -21.45 1.91
N ALA A 159 1.24 -22.43 2.82
CA ALA A 159 2.48 -23.14 3.09
C ALA A 159 3.04 -23.85 1.83
N ARG A 160 2.18 -24.46 1.01
CA ARG A 160 2.62 -25.06 -0.27
C ARG A 160 3.18 -24.01 -1.22
N LEU A 161 2.50 -22.87 -1.38
CA LEU A 161 2.96 -21.78 -2.26
C LEU A 161 4.36 -21.31 -1.85
N LEU A 162 4.54 -21.04 -0.56
CA LEU A 162 5.82 -20.62 0.01
C LEU A 162 6.91 -21.68 -0.20
N LEU A 163 6.63 -22.96 0.05
CA LEU A 163 7.58 -24.05 -0.17
C LEU A 163 7.97 -24.22 -1.64
N VAL A 164 7.01 -24.13 -2.56
CA VAL A 164 7.27 -24.18 -4.01
C VAL A 164 8.15 -23.01 -4.45
N ALA A 165 7.98 -21.83 -3.85
CA ALA A 165 8.82 -20.67 -4.09
C ALA A 165 10.20 -20.73 -3.40
N GLY A 166 10.50 -21.80 -2.66
CA GLY A 166 11.81 -22.00 -2.03
C GLY A 166 11.93 -21.46 -0.61
N ALA A 167 10.82 -21.31 0.13
CA ALA A 167 10.87 -21.06 1.56
C ALA A 167 11.60 -22.20 2.29
N ASP A 168 12.51 -21.85 3.20
CA ASP A 168 13.20 -22.81 4.05
C ASP A 168 12.32 -23.24 5.25
N PRO A 169 11.82 -24.50 5.31
CA PRO A 169 10.99 -24.98 6.42
C PRO A 169 11.78 -25.22 7.72
N THR A 170 13.11 -25.15 7.67
CA THR A 170 14.01 -25.45 8.79
C THR A 170 14.52 -24.22 9.50
N ARG A 171 14.37 -23.03 8.90
CA ARG A 171 14.87 -21.77 9.44
C ARG A 171 14.13 -21.40 10.74
N PRO A 172 14.82 -21.30 11.88
CA PRO A 172 14.22 -20.82 13.11
C PRO A 172 14.16 -19.29 13.15
N ASN A 173 13.18 -18.74 13.87
CA ASN A 173 13.18 -17.33 14.26
C ASN A 173 14.18 -17.04 15.40
N ALA A 174 14.25 -15.80 15.87
CA ALA A 174 15.18 -15.41 16.95
C ALA A 174 14.97 -16.16 18.27
N SER A 175 13.78 -16.74 18.49
CA SER A 175 13.44 -17.55 19.66
C SER A 175 13.71 -19.04 19.47
N GLY A 176 14.28 -19.45 18.33
CA GLY A 176 14.55 -20.85 18.01
C GLY A 176 13.33 -21.63 17.51
N VAL A 177 12.20 -20.95 17.25
CA VAL A 177 10.95 -21.59 16.81
C VAL A 177 11.00 -21.78 15.30
N THR A 178 10.78 -23.01 14.84
CA THR A 178 10.72 -23.36 13.40
C THR A 178 9.28 -23.39 12.89
N PRO A 179 9.04 -23.22 11.57
CA PRO A 179 7.72 -23.42 10.96
C PRO A 179 7.03 -24.72 11.39
N ARG A 180 7.78 -25.82 11.47
CA ARG A 180 7.24 -27.10 11.91
C ARG A 180 6.79 -27.08 13.38
N MET A 181 7.52 -26.39 14.26
CA MET A 181 7.09 -26.22 15.65
C MET A 181 5.79 -25.42 15.72
N TYR A 182 5.66 -24.33 14.95
CA TYR A 182 4.38 -23.63 14.84
C TYR A 182 3.26 -24.60 14.41
N ALA A 183 3.48 -25.42 13.37
CA ALA A 183 2.47 -26.36 12.87
C ALA A 183 2.09 -27.44 13.88
N GLN A 184 3.04 -27.88 14.72
CA GLN A 184 2.80 -28.85 15.79
C GLN A 184 1.93 -28.29 16.91
N HIS A 185 2.06 -26.99 17.20
CA HIS A 185 1.32 -26.34 18.28
C HIS A 185 -0.06 -25.82 17.85
N TRP A 186 -0.16 -25.30 16.63
CA TRP A 186 -1.33 -24.53 16.19
C TRP A 186 -1.85 -24.94 14.80
N GLY A 187 -1.15 -25.83 14.08
CA GLY A 187 -1.50 -26.26 12.73
C GLY A 187 -2.28 -27.58 12.68
N SER A 188 -2.67 -27.97 11.47
CA SER A 188 -3.30 -29.26 11.20
C SER A 188 -2.27 -30.39 11.08
N PRO A 189 -2.66 -31.67 11.26
CA PRO A 189 -1.78 -32.81 11.00
C PRO A 189 -1.22 -32.82 9.57
N GLU A 190 -1.99 -32.30 8.61
CA GLU A 190 -1.53 -32.14 7.23
C GLU A 190 -0.36 -31.15 7.13
N LEU A 191 -0.42 -30.01 7.82
CA LEU A 191 0.68 -29.04 7.86
C LEU A 191 1.94 -29.63 8.50
N VAL A 192 1.78 -30.36 9.59
CA VAL A 192 2.92 -31.03 10.25
C VAL A 192 3.59 -32.02 9.29
N ARG A 193 2.80 -32.75 8.48
CA ARG A 193 3.33 -33.66 7.47
C ARG A 193 3.99 -32.91 6.31
N LEU A 194 3.37 -31.83 5.85
CA LEU A 194 3.91 -30.99 4.77
C LEU A 194 5.29 -30.43 5.14
N LEU A 195 5.48 -29.98 6.38
CA LEU A 195 6.73 -29.43 6.90
C LEU A 195 7.71 -30.49 7.45
N GLY A 196 7.29 -31.75 7.53
CA GLY A 196 8.10 -32.85 8.09
C GLY A 196 9.01 -33.55 7.07
N GLY A 197 8.83 -33.30 5.78
CA GLY A 197 9.32 -34.17 4.72
C GLY A 197 8.42 -35.42 4.61
N GLY A 198 8.01 -35.74 3.37
CA GLY A 198 7.14 -36.88 3.07
C GLY A 198 7.78 -38.23 3.35
#